data_AF-A0A3Q3AIS0-F1
#
_entry.id   AF-A0A3Q3AIS0-F1
#
_cell.length_a   1.000
_cell.length_b   1.000
_cell.length_c   1.000
_cell.angle_alpha   90.00
_cell.angle_beta   90.00
_cell.angle_gamma   90.00
#
_symmetry.space_group_name_H-M   'P 1'
#
loop_
_entity.id
_entity.type
_entity.pdbx_description
1 polymer ?
#
loop_
_entity_poly.entity_id
_entity_poly.type
_entity_poly.pdbx_seq_one_letter_code
_entity_poly.pdbx_strand_id
1 'polypeptide(L)'
;MFLWQMKTPPDRSGIIFEVGGQLEARDRQKNWYAATIEKIDYDKEQVLIHYRQWSRRHDEWFHWNSPYLRPLERVSLRRQGLNPPQSPPVHHLYLHLCLHLVLAVDL
;
A
#
# COMPACT_ATOMS: atom_id res chain seq x y z
N MET A 1 -34.33 -3.07 17.56
CA MET A 1 -33.07 -3.86 17.48
C MET A 1 -32.25 -3.24 16.37
N PHE A 2 -31.38 -2.27 16.70
CA PHE A 2 -30.48 -1.67 15.73
C PHE A 2 -29.27 -2.60 15.61
N LEU A 3 -29.25 -3.43 14.57
CA LEU A 3 -28.03 -4.11 14.16
C LEU A 3 -27.08 -3.02 13.68
N TRP A 4 -26.11 -2.64 14.50
CA TRP A 4 -24.91 -1.93 14.04
C TRP A 4 -24.27 -2.85 13.00
N GLN A 5 -24.57 -2.60 11.73
CA GLN A 5 -23.99 -3.32 10.59
C GLN A 5 -22.52 -2.90 10.53
N MET A 6 -21.66 -3.63 11.25
CA MET A 6 -20.22 -3.53 11.05
C MET A 6 -19.96 -3.92 9.61
N LYS A 7 -19.49 -2.96 8.81
CA LYS A 7 -19.14 -3.21 7.42
C LYS A 7 -17.95 -4.16 7.42
N THR A 8 -18.07 -5.27 6.70
CA THR A 8 -16.99 -6.22 6.54
C THR A 8 -16.17 -5.86 5.31
N PRO A 9 -14.84 -6.03 5.35
CA PRO A 9 -14.01 -5.85 4.16
C PRO A 9 -14.52 -6.73 3.02
N PRO A 10 -14.46 -6.25 1.77
CA PRO A 10 -14.90 -7.00 0.61
C PRO A 10 -14.01 -8.23 0.41
N ASP A 11 -14.61 -9.34 -0.02
CA ASP A 11 -13.86 -10.50 -0.52
C ASP A 11 -13.27 -10.14 -1.89
N ARG A 12 -12.02 -9.67 -1.91
CA ARG A 12 -11.26 -9.39 -3.14
C ARG A 12 -10.24 -10.48 -3.33
N SER A 13 -10.34 -11.19 -4.45
CA SER A 13 -9.42 -12.26 -4.83
C SER A 13 -7.96 -11.80 -4.73
N GLY A 14 -7.21 -12.44 -3.83
CA GLY A 14 -5.77 -12.19 -3.63
C GLY A 14 -5.41 -11.04 -2.70
N ILE A 15 -6.37 -10.32 -2.11
CA ILE A 15 -6.11 -9.34 -1.03
C ILE A 15 -6.66 -9.90 0.27
N ILE A 16 -5.80 -9.97 1.29
CA ILE A 16 -6.21 -10.35 2.64
C ILE A 16 -6.34 -9.05 3.44
N PHE A 17 -7.57 -8.62 3.71
CA PHE A 17 -7.87 -7.42 4.48
C PHE A 17 -7.78 -7.67 5.98
N GLU A 18 -6.56 -7.90 6.44
CA GLU A 18 -6.22 -8.11 7.85
C GLU A 18 -5.02 -7.25 8.21
N VAL A 19 -4.88 -6.87 9.48
CA VAL A 19 -3.67 -6.19 9.95
C VAL A 19 -2.46 -7.11 9.76
N GLY A 20 -1.42 -6.61 9.09
CA GLY A 20 -0.28 -7.40 8.62
C GLY A 20 -0.46 -8.02 7.24
N GLY A 21 -1.65 -7.94 6.65
CA GLY A 21 -1.94 -8.36 5.28
C GLY A 21 -1.07 -7.62 4.27
N GLN A 22 -0.55 -8.36 3.27
CA GLN A 22 0.35 -7.81 2.26
C GLN A 22 -0.38 -7.59 0.94
N LEU A 23 -0.13 -6.45 0.31
CA LEU A 23 -0.73 -6.05 -0.96
C LEU A 23 0.21 -5.10 -1.70
N GLU A 24 -0.15 -4.71 -2.91
CA GLU A 24 0.48 -3.59 -3.60
C GLU A 24 -0.44 -2.37 -3.62
N ALA A 25 0.11 -1.22 -3.26
CA ALA A 25 -0.58 0.05 -3.27
C ALA A 25 0.02 0.99 -4.30
N ARG A 26 -0.85 1.75 -4.98
CA ARG A 26 -0.43 2.76 -5.95
C ARG A 26 -0.17 4.09 -5.25
N ASP A 27 0.97 4.72 -5.54
CA ASP A 27 1.28 6.05 -5.03
C ASP A 27 0.68 7.16 -5.91
N ARG A 28 0.90 8.42 -5.50
CA ARG A 28 0.43 9.61 -6.23
C ARG A 28 1.05 9.77 -7.61
N GLN A 29 2.22 9.17 -7.84
CA GLN A 29 2.91 9.19 -9.13
C GLN A 29 2.50 8.04 -10.04
N LYS A 30 1.51 7.26 -9.61
CA LYS A 30 0.92 6.15 -10.34
C LYS A 30 1.83 4.91 -10.41
N ASN A 31 2.84 4.81 -9.54
CA ASN A 31 3.72 3.66 -9.37
C ASN A 31 3.13 2.68 -8.34
N TRP A 32 3.38 1.39 -8.53
CA TRP A 32 2.93 0.33 -7.61
C TRP A 32 4.06 -0.09 -6.67
N TYR A 33 3.77 -0.21 -5.39
CA TYR A 33 4.73 -0.59 -4.36
C TYR A 33 4.16 -1.65 -3.44
N ALA A 34 5.02 -2.58 -3.02
CA ALA A 34 4.69 -3.54 -1.98
C ALA A 34 4.43 -2.83 -0.66
N ALA A 35 3.27 -3.13 -0.07
CA ALA A 35 2.79 -2.49 1.13
C ALA A 35 2.16 -3.50 2.10
N THR A 36 1.85 -3.04 3.30
CA THR A 36 1.25 -3.83 4.36
C THR A 36 0.13 -3.04 5.01
N ILE A 37 -0.95 -3.72 5.36
CA ILE A 37 -2.06 -3.11 6.09
C ILE A 37 -1.62 -2.94 7.56
N GLU A 38 -1.46 -1.70 8.00
CA GLU A 38 -1.08 -1.40 9.39
C GLU A 38 -2.34 -1.34 10.29
N LYS A 39 -3.46 -0.81 9.77
CA LYS A 39 -4.73 -0.65 10.49
C LYS A 39 -5.92 -0.77 9.55
N ILE A 40 -7.09 -1.08 10.12
CA ILE A 40 -8.37 -1.12 9.41
C ILE A 40 -9.37 -0.28 10.22
N ASP A 41 -10.03 0.64 9.54
CA ASP A 41 -11.16 1.43 10.04
C ASP A 41 -12.43 0.90 9.37
N TYR A 42 -13.20 0.09 10.12
CA TYR A 42 -14.43 -0.54 9.62
C TYR A 42 -15.58 0.46 9.46
N ASP A 43 -15.58 1.56 10.23
CA ASP A 43 -16.63 2.57 10.18
C ASP A 43 -16.51 3.40 8.90
N LYS A 44 -15.27 3.72 8.51
CA LYS A 44 -14.95 4.49 7.30
C LYS A 44 -14.61 3.63 6.10
N GLU A 45 -14.59 2.30 6.25
CA GLU A 45 -14.24 1.33 5.18
C GLU A 45 -12.84 1.54 4.60
N GLN A 46 -11.91 1.92 5.48
CA GLN A 46 -10.56 2.32 5.12
C GLN A 46 -9.51 1.40 5.72
N VAL A 47 -8.37 1.31 5.05
CA VAL A 47 -7.18 0.60 5.48
C VAL A 47 -6.00 1.56 5.47
N LEU A 48 -5.19 1.54 6.52
CA LEU A 48 -3.95 2.28 6.59
C LEU A 48 -2.87 1.45 5.94
N ILE A 49 -2.28 1.98 4.89
CA ILE A 49 -1.27 1.30 4.09
C ILE A 49 0.11 1.82 4.47
N HIS A 50 0.99 0.91 4.86
CA HIS A 50 2.41 1.16 5.08
C HIS A 50 3.24 0.59 3.92
N TYR A 51 3.99 1.43 3.22
CA TYR A 51 4.88 1.00 2.14
C TYR A 51 6.16 0.38 2.72
N ARG A 52 6.49 -0.87 2.34
CA ARG A 52 7.52 -1.69 3.02
C ARG A 52 8.94 -1.10 3.07
N GLN A 53 9.25 -0.12 2.22
CA GLN A 53 10.58 0.49 2.11
C GLN A 53 10.55 2.00 2.36
N TRP A 54 9.43 2.54 2.82
CA TRP A 54 9.25 3.98 3.03
C TRP A 54 9.10 4.26 4.52
N SER A 55 9.36 5.51 4.90
CA SER A 55 9.09 5.95 6.27
C SER A 55 7.58 5.97 6.54
N ARG A 56 7.19 5.62 7.78
CA ARG A 56 5.79 5.66 8.27
C ARG A 56 5.08 7.00 8.06
N ARG A 57 5.83 8.09 7.86
CA ARG A 57 5.27 9.41 7.50
C ARG A 57 4.51 9.41 6.16
N HIS A 58 4.74 8.40 5.32
CA HIS A 58 4.07 8.22 4.04
C HIS A 58 2.90 7.23 4.11
N ASP A 59 2.53 6.78 5.32
CA ASP A 59 1.38 5.90 5.48
C ASP A 59 0.11 6.67 5.10
N GLU A 60 -0.72 6.05 4.26
CA GLU A 60 -1.89 6.69 3.69
C GLU A 60 -3.12 5.80 3.88
N TRP A 61 -4.25 6.44 4.17
CA TRP A 61 -5.53 5.76 4.28
C TRP A 61 -6.14 5.57 2.89
N PHE A 62 -6.48 4.33 2.57
CA PHE A 62 -7.19 3.97 1.35
C PHE A 62 -8.54 3.38 1.69
N HIS A 63 -9.57 3.68 0.90
CA HIS A 63 -10.79 2.88 0.94
C HIS A 63 -10.45 1.43 0.52
N TRP A 64 -10.94 0.40 1.23
CA TRP A 64 -10.66 -1.00 0.87
C TRP A 64 -11.13 -1.39 -0.55
N ASN A 65 -12.08 -0.64 -1.11
CA ASN A 65 -12.61 -0.82 -2.47
C ASN A 65 -11.81 -0.03 -3.52
N SER A 66 -10.77 0.67 -3.10
CA SER A 66 -9.97 1.50 -3.99
C SER A 66 -9.33 0.65 -5.11
N PRO A 67 -9.37 1.11 -6.37
CA PRO A 67 -8.67 0.46 -7.48
C PRO A 67 -7.14 0.61 -7.37
N TYR A 68 -6.66 1.42 -6.42
CA TYR A 68 -5.24 1.60 -6.12
C TYR A 68 -4.67 0.55 -5.16
N LEU A 69 -5.49 -0.44 -4.77
CA LEU A 69 -5.07 -1.62 -4.02
C LEU A 69 -5.21 -2.86 -4.92
N ARG A 70 -4.15 -3.65 -5.03
CA ARG A 70 -4.15 -4.92 -5.76
C ARG A 70 -3.41 -6.02 -4.98
N PRO A 71 -3.69 -7.30 -5.26
CA PRO A 71 -2.97 -8.43 -4.67
C PRO A 71 -1.46 -8.28 -4.81
N LEU A 72 -0.71 -8.61 -3.76
CA LEU A 72 0.74 -8.74 -3.90
C LEU A 72 1.03 -9.97 -4.75
N GLU A 73 1.67 -9.74 -5.90
CA GLU A 73 2.12 -10.85 -6.75
C GLU A 73 3.17 -11.67 -5.99
N ARG A 74 2.78 -12.89 -5.59
CA ARG A 74 3.72 -13.83 -4.98
C ARG A 74 4.63 -14.36 -6.07
N VAL A 75 5.75 -13.67 -6.31
CA VAL A 75 6.86 -14.24 -7.09
C VAL A 75 7.31 -15.50 -6.34
N SER A 76 6.87 -16.66 -6.80
CA SER A 76 7.31 -17.94 -6.25
C SER A 76 8.77 -18.12 -6.65
N LEU A 77 9.69 -17.79 -5.74
CA LEU A 77 11.15 -17.93 -5.89
C LEU A 77 11.64 -19.39 -6.08
N ARG A 78 10.76 -20.35 -6.38
CA ARG A 78 11.12 -21.76 -6.52
C ARG A 78 11.21 -22.26 -7.97
N ARG A 79 10.95 -21.43 -9.00
CA ARG A 79 10.99 -21.98 -10.38
C ARG A 79 11.67 -21.16 -11.48
N GLN A 80 12.12 -19.94 -11.23
CA GLN A 80 12.80 -19.19 -12.28
C GLN A 80 13.97 -18.43 -11.66
N GLY A 81 15.19 -18.83 -12.02
CA GLY A 81 16.39 -17.99 -11.88
C GLY A 81 16.32 -16.77 -12.81
N LEU A 82 15.21 -16.04 -12.77
CA LEU A 82 14.96 -14.82 -13.52
C LEU A 82 14.60 -13.74 -12.51
N ASN A 83 15.36 -12.65 -12.57
CA ASN A 83 15.18 -11.45 -11.76
C ASN A 83 13.69 -11.07 -11.72
N PRO A 84 13.13 -10.68 -10.56
CA PRO A 84 11.88 -9.90 -10.58
C PRO A 84 12.11 -8.71 -11.53
N PRO A 85 11.09 -8.27 -12.30
CA PRO A 85 11.25 -7.07 -13.11
C PRO A 85 11.72 -5.96 -12.17
N GLN A 86 13.00 -5.60 -12.31
CA GLN A 86 13.57 -4.46 -11.61
C GLN A 86 12.72 -3.30 -12.08
N SER A 87 11.83 -2.81 -11.22
CA SER A 87 11.41 -1.43 -11.34
C SER A 87 12.73 -0.63 -11.40
N PRO A 88 12.90 0.22 -12.41
CA PRO A 88 14.15 0.94 -12.59
C PRO A 88 14.51 1.67 -11.29
N PRO A 89 15.79 1.89 -11.00
CA PRO A 89 16.25 2.48 -9.74
C PRO A 89 15.89 3.98 -9.69
N VAL A 90 14.61 4.29 -9.53
CA VAL A 90 14.12 5.63 -9.16
C VAL A 90 14.12 5.82 -7.64
N HIS A 91 14.36 4.75 -6.86
CA HIS A 91 14.39 4.79 -5.39
C HIS A 91 15.44 5.76 -4.82
N HIS A 92 16.57 5.97 -5.52
CA HIS A 92 17.58 6.93 -5.05
C HIS A 92 17.24 8.39 -5.34
N LEU A 93 16.43 8.67 -6.37
CA LEU A 93 16.07 10.03 -6.75
C LEU A 93 14.78 10.50 -6.06
N TYR A 94 13.87 9.57 -5.73
CA TYR A 94 12.60 9.91 -5.09
C TYR A 94 12.71 10.24 -3.61
N LEU A 95 13.60 9.56 -2.88
CA LEU A 95 13.91 9.94 -1.50
C LEU A 95 14.54 11.34 -1.42
N HIS A 96 15.32 11.75 -2.43
CA HIS A 96 15.94 13.08 -2.47
C HIS A 96 14.93 14.19 -2.84
N LEU A 97 13.97 13.93 -3.75
CA LEU A 97 12.94 14.91 -4.11
C LEU A 97 11.82 15.03 -3.06
N CYS A 98 11.39 13.95 -2.42
CA CYS A 98 10.36 14.04 -1.37
C CYS A 98 10.88 14.71 -0.08
N LEU A 99 12.19 14.65 0.20
CA LEU A 99 12.76 15.40 1.33
C LEU A 99 12.82 16.91 1.04
N HIS A 100 13.10 17.32 -0.21
CA HIS A 100 13.08 18.73 -0.61
C HIS A 100 11.66 19.32 -0.69
N LEU A 101 10.64 18.54 -1.08
CA LEU A 101 9.27 19.05 -1.19
C LEU A 101 8.55 19.21 0.15
N VAL A 102 9.01 18.56 1.23
CA VAL A 102 8.42 18.72 2.57
C VAL A 102 9.18 19.76 3.43
N LEU A 103 10.38 20.19 3.03
CA LEU A 103 11.10 21.30 3.69
C LEU A 103 10.86 22.67 3.03
N ALA A 104 10.17 22.73 1.89
CA ALA A 104 9.90 23.98 1.17
C ALA A 104 8.53 24.62 1.50
N VAL A 105 7.83 24.15 2.53
CA VAL A 105 6.53 24.71 2.96
C VAL A 105 6.60 25.33 4.37
N ASP A 106 7.81 25.48 4.94
CA ASP A 106 8.06 26.18 6.21
C ASP A 106 9.19 27.23 6.07
N LEU A 107 9.08 28.13 5.06
CA LEU A 107 9.81 29.41 5.02
C LEU A 107 8.90 30.52 4.51
#